data_AF-A0A5B9FZI3-F1
#
_entry.id   AF-A0A5B9FZI3-F1
#
_cell.length_a   1.000
_cell.length_b   1.000
_cell.length_c   1.000
_cell.angle_alpha   90.00
_cell.angle_beta   90.00
_cell.angle_gamma   90.00
#
_symmetry.space_group_name_H-M   'P 1'
#
loop_
_entity.id
_entity.type
_entity.pdbx_description
1 polymer ?
#
loop_
_entity_poly.entity_id
_entity_poly.type
_entity_poly.pdbx_seq_one_letter_code
_entity_poly.pdbx_strand_id
1 'polypeptide(L)' 'MVKRSYQNKKEFLKLHNLTHTPKGYEIDHIIPLSQGGTDCPDNMQLLTIAEHRKKTACEAKSKSTKTN' A
#
# COMPACT_ATOMS: atom_id res chain seq x y z
N MET A 1 -8.96 -1.35 -10.92
CA MET A 1 -7.54 -1.38 -10.51
C MET A 1 -7.14 0.01 -10.09
N VAL A 2 -6.67 0.16 -8.85
CA VAL A 2 -6.21 1.45 -8.34
C VAL A 2 -4.86 1.75 -9.01
N LYS A 3 -4.82 2.78 -9.86
CA LYS A 3 -3.60 3.18 -10.58
C LYS A 3 -2.61 3.77 -9.57
N ARG A 4 -1.73 2.93 -9.05
CA ARG A 4 -0.55 3.39 -8.27
C ARG A 4 0.39 4.04 -9.27
N SER A 5 0.68 5.33 -9.14
CA SER A 5 1.59 5.99 -10.07
C SER A 5 3.00 5.43 -9.87
N TYR A 6 3.59 4.85 -10.93
CA TYR A 6 4.96 4.31 -10.88
C TYR A 6 5.97 5.37 -10.42
N GLN A 7 5.71 6.64 -10.76
CA GLN A 7 6.52 7.79 -10.35
C GLN A 7 6.55 7.97 -8.84
N ASN A 8 5.39 7.90 -8.17
CA ASN A 8 5.29 8.13 -6.72
C ASN A 8 5.97 7.01 -5.92
N LYS A 9 5.88 5.76 -6.38
CA LYS A 9 6.67 4.66 -5.82
C LYS A 9 8.17 4.91 -5.95
N LYS A 10 8.62 5.43 -7.10
CA LYS A 10 10.03 5.70 -7.35
C LYS A 10 10.54 6.85 -6.49
N GLU A 11 9.74 7.90 -6.30
CA GLU A 11 10.04 8.99 -5.37
C GLU A 11 10.11 8.51 -3.93
N PHE A 12 9.14 7.70 -3.48
CA PHE A 12 9.15 7.10 -2.15
C PHE A 12 10.42 6.27 -1.92
N LEU A 13 10.77 5.40 -2.86
CA LEU A 13 12.00 4.62 -2.77
C LEU A 13 13.24 5.54 -2.69
N LYS A 14 13.29 6.59 -3.51
CA LYS A 14 14.39 7.56 -3.51
C LYS A 14 14.50 8.30 -2.18
N LEU A 15 13.38 8.69 -1.57
CA LEU A 15 13.34 9.32 -0.24
C LEU A 15 13.91 8.39 0.84
N HIS A 16 13.69 7.09 0.72
CA HIS A 16 14.23 6.08 1.62
C HIS A 16 15.65 5.60 1.27
N ASN A 17 16.34 6.24 0.30
CA ASN A 17 17.63 5.80 -0.24
C ASN A 17 17.61 4.34 -0.77
N LEU A 18 16.45 3.91 -1.27
CA LEU A 18 16.25 2.62 -1.90
C LEU A 18 16.17 2.78 -3.42
N THR A 19 16.80 1.86 -4.15
CA THR A 19 16.69 1.81 -5.62
C THR A 19 15.54 0.91 -6.08
N HIS A 20 15.13 -0.02 -5.24
CA HIS A 20 14.06 -0.98 -5.48
C HIS A 20 13.44 -1.40 -4.15
N THR A 21 12.20 -1.91 -4.20
CA THR A 21 11.55 -2.48 -3.04
C THR A 21 12.36 -3.68 -2.54
N PRO A 22 12.75 -3.73 -1.24
CA PRO A 22 13.50 -4.84 -0.70
C PRO A 22 12.73 -6.16 -0.83
N LYS A 23 13.45 -7.27 -1.03
CA LYS A 23 12.84 -8.59 -1.09
C LYS A 23 12.18 -8.92 0.24
N GLY A 24 10.89 -9.29 0.22
CA GLY A 24 10.11 -9.54 1.44
C GLY A 24 9.27 -8.35 1.90
N TYR A 25 9.35 -7.21 1.22
CA TYR A 25 8.56 -6.01 1.50
C TYR A 25 7.71 -5.60 0.30
N GLU A 26 6.61 -4.91 0.59
CA GLU A 26 5.74 -4.28 -0.39
C GLU A 26 5.43 -2.84 0.03
N ILE A 27 5.26 -1.98 -0.98
CA ILE A 27 4.82 -0.60 -0.77
C ILE A 27 3.28 -0.60 -0.74
N ASP A 28 2.73 -0.20 0.39
CA ASP A 28 1.30 -0.04 0.64
C ASP A 28 0.98 1.39 1.06
N HIS A 29 -0.29 1.79 0.98
CA HIS A 29 -0.72 3.10 1.46
C HIS A 29 -0.92 3.06 2.99
N ILE A 30 -0.55 4.15 3.68
CA ILE A 30 -0.84 4.34 5.12
C ILE A 30 -2.34 4.41 5.30
N ILE A 31 -2.96 5.36 4.61
CA ILE A 31 -4.42 5.48 4.50
C ILE A 31 -4.83 4.87 3.16
N PRO A 32 -5.65 3.80 3.13
CA PRO A 32 -6.18 3.23 1.90
C PRO A 32 -6.89 4.29 1.06
N LEU A 33 -6.75 4.21 -0.26
CA LEU A 33 -7.44 5.10 -1.20
C LEU A 33 -8.97 5.00 -1.06
N SER A 34 -9.49 3.85 -0.62
CA SER A 34 -10.92 3.68 -0.31
C SER A 34 -11.42 4.46 0.91
N GLN A 35 -10.51 4.91 1.78
CA GLN A 35 -10.81 5.72 2.95
C GLN A 35 -10.47 7.20 2.74
N GLY A 36 -10.13 7.61 1.50
CA GLY A 36 -9.74 8.99 1.18
C GLY A 36 -8.25 9.26 1.27
N GLY A 37 -7.40 8.23 1.37
CA GLY A 37 -5.96 8.40 1.23
C GLY A 37 -5.56 8.97 -0.14
N THR A 38 -4.41 9.62 -0.22
CA THR A 38 -3.83 10.10 -1.48
C THR A 38 -2.75 9.14 -1.98
N ASP A 39 -2.51 9.10 -3.29
CA ASP A 39 -1.41 8.30 -3.87
C ASP A 39 -0.06 9.02 -3.76
N CYS A 40 0.19 9.77 -2.69
CA CYS A 40 1.43 10.52 -2.50
C CYS A 40 2.50 9.65 -1.81
N PRO A 41 3.80 9.85 -2.08
CA PRO A 41 4.88 9.16 -1.38
C PRO A 41 4.80 9.36 0.14
N ASP A 42 4.30 10.49 0.63
CA ASP A 42 4.04 10.74 2.06
C ASP A 42 2.97 9.83 2.68
N ASN A 43 2.04 9.33 1.86
CA ASN A 43 1.02 8.36 2.28
C ASN A 43 1.40 6.92 1.90
N MET A 44 2.66 6.65 1.58
CA MET A 44 3.19 5.30 1.33
C MET A 44 3.98 4.79 2.53
N GLN A 45 3.92 3.49 2.75
CA GLN A 45 4.70 2.78 3.76
C GLN A 45 5.25 1.48 3.20
N LEU A 46 6.40 1.07 3.72
CA LEU A 46 6.96 -0.26 3.49
C LEU A 46 6.40 -1.21 4.55
N LEU A 47 5.62 -2.18 4.09
CA LEU A 47 5.14 -3.29 4.93
C LEU A 47 5.84 -4.58 4.51
N THR A 48 6.08 -5.47 5.46
CA THR A 48 6.50 -6.83 5.09
C THR A 48 5.37 -7.53 4.35
N ILE A 49 5.69 -8.50 3.49
CA ILE A 49 4.69 -9.34 2.82
C ILE A 49 3.77 -10.01 3.86
N ALA A 50 4.31 -10.39 5.02
CA ALA A 50 3.52 -10.98 6.09
C ALA A 50 2.50 -9.99 6.69
N GLU A 51 2.89 -8.74 6.93
CA GLU A 51 2.00 -7.69 7.42
C GLU A 51 0.97 -7.29 6.38
N HIS A 52 1.39 -7.10 5.12
CA HIS A 52 0.48 -6.81 4.02
C HIS A 52 -0.53 -7.94 3.85
N ARG A 53 -0.12 -9.21 3.93
CA ARG A 53 -1.03 -10.36 3.92
C ARG A 53 -2.00 -10.36 5.11
N LYS A 54 -1.55 -10.04 6.33
CA LYS A 54 -2.43 -9.92 7.50
C LYS A 54 -3.46 -8.82 7.30
N LYS A 55 -3.04 -7.67 6.78
CA LYS A 55 -3.89 -6.49 6.51
C LYS A 55 -4.93 -6.83 5.44
N THR A 56 -4.50 -7.38 4.29
CA THR A 56 -5.40 -7.84 3.22
C THR A 56 -6.35 -8.94 3.69
N ALA A 57 -5.91 -9.88 4.53
CA ALA A 57 -6.77 -10.93 5.08
C ALA A 57 -7.83 -10.36 6.04
N CYS A 58 -7.50 -9.32 6.80
CA CYS A 58 -8.45 -8.58 7.63
C CYS A 58 -9.46 -7.82 6.75
N GLU A 59 -9.00 -7.09 5.75
CA GLU A 59 -9.85 -6.34 4.81
C GLU A 59 -10.78 -7.24 3.98
N ALA A 60 -10.33 -8.45 3.63
CA ALA A 60 -11.17 -9.45 2.97
C ALA A 60 -12.34 -9.90 3.85
N LYS A 61 -12.15 -10.01 5.17
CA LYS A 61 -13.24 -10.29 6.11
C LYS A 61 -14.20 -9.11 6.25
N SER A 62 -13.73 -7.88 6.09
CA SER A 62 -14.55 -6.67 6.16
C SER A 62 -15.47 -6.47 4.94
N LYS A 63 -15.23 -7.18 3.82
CA LYS A 63 -16.04 -7.07 2.59
C LYS A 63 -17.22 -8.06 2.51
N SER A 64 -17.54 -8.78 3.59
CA SER A 64 -18.69 -9.69 3.62
C SER A 64 -20.01 -9.04 4.06
N THR A 65 -20.05 -7.72 4.27
CA THR A 65 -21.29 -7.02 4.65
C THR A 65 -21.50 -5.77 3.82
N LYS A 66 -21.77 -5.96 2.52
CA LYS A 66 -22.58 -5.01 1.78
C LYS A 66 -23.63 -5.77 0.99
N THR A 67 -24.73 -6.00 1.72
CA THR A 67 -26.07 -6.30 1.26
C THR A 67 -26.39 -5.54 -0.02
N ASN A 68 -26.96 -6.25 -0.99
CA ASN A 68 -28.16 -5.88 -1.74
C ASN A 68 -28.63 -7.13 -2.49
#